data_AF-A0A9X5XFK0-F1
#
_entry.id   AF-A0A9X5XFK0-F1
#
_cell.length_a   1.000
_cell.length_b   1.000
_cell.length_c   1.000
_cell.angle_alpha   90.00
_cell.angle_beta   90.00
_cell.angle_gamma   90.00
#
_symmetry.space_group_name_H-M   'P 1'
#
loop_
_entity.id
_entity.type
_entity.pdbx_description
1 polymer ?
#
loop_
_entity_poly.entity_id
_entity_poly.type
_entity_poly.pdbx_seq_one_letter_code
_entity_poly.pdbx_strand_id
1 'polypeptide(L)'
;HHLVRTFLVIGLVGPAIYMIFPVVGPVFAYGADGGHWAVADVWPNTPPPINAPHHLPFDEITPRNCMPSLHTAWATAIFIHSRKGPRILRFAGTFWLIATLGATLGFGYHYGVDLVAGVVFALTIEAALRSLDRGWDRSGIQLVIYSATVFAALLVSYRYLPVQMANHPSVFGPLLILAMASVVHGYVQTAKLWDPKAAPARHPEPQPELA
;
A
#
# COMPACT_ATOMS: atom_id res chain seq x y z
N HIS A 1 12.72 4.17 16.48
CA HIS A 1 11.34 4.44 16.02
C HIS A 1 11.41 4.86 14.55
N HIS A 2 10.94 4.03 13.62
CA HIS A 2 11.21 4.20 12.18
C HIS A 2 10.13 4.95 11.41
N LEU A 3 9.00 5.32 12.05
CA LEU A 3 7.85 5.95 11.38
C LEU A 3 8.24 7.16 10.53
N VAL A 4 9.02 8.09 11.08
CA VAL A 4 9.47 9.29 10.35
C VAL A 4 10.35 8.91 9.15
N ARG A 5 11.26 7.95 9.32
CA ARG A 5 12.11 7.45 8.23
C ARG A 5 11.28 6.77 7.15
N THR A 6 10.33 5.92 7.53
CA THR A 6 9.38 5.28 6.61
C THR A 6 8.59 6.33 5.84
N PHE A 7 8.10 7.38 6.50
CA PHE A 7 7.40 8.50 5.87
C PHE A 7 8.24 9.22 4.83
N LEU A 8 9.49 9.55 5.16
CA LEU A 8 10.41 10.24 4.27
C LEU A 8 10.78 9.37 3.06
N VAL A 9 11.04 8.07 3.26
CA VAL A 9 11.36 7.16 2.14
C VAL A 9 10.14 6.96 1.24
N ILE A 10 8.93 6.80 1.80
CA ILE A 10 7.69 6.77 1.02
C ILE A 10 7.56 8.08 0.21
N GLY A 11 7.76 9.23 0.85
CA GLY A 11 7.65 10.54 0.20
C GLY A 11 8.73 10.84 -0.85
N LEU A 12 9.87 10.13 -0.82
CA LEU A 12 10.94 10.25 -1.81
C LEU A 12 10.76 9.27 -2.97
N VAL A 13 10.52 8.00 -2.66
CA VAL A 13 10.47 6.93 -3.66
C VAL A 13 9.13 6.94 -4.41
N GLY A 14 8.04 7.30 -3.75
CA GLY A 14 6.71 7.44 -4.35
C GLY A 14 6.69 8.36 -5.57
N PRO A 15 7.13 9.63 -5.44
CA PRO A 15 7.20 10.55 -6.58
C PRO A 15 8.09 10.08 -7.72
N ALA A 16 9.18 9.35 -7.43
CA ALA A 16 10.00 8.77 -8.49
C ALA A 16 9.20 7.73 -9.33
N ILE A 17 8.29 6.98 -8.70
CA ILE A 17 7.41 6.05 -9.40
C ILE A 17 6.37 6.80 -10.25
N TYR A 18 5.86 7.94 -9.79
CA TYR A 18 4.95 8.78 -10.59
C TYR A 18 5.54 9.21 -11.93
N MET A 19 6.86 9.41 -12.00
CA MET A 19 7.55 9.75 -13.25
C MET A 19 7.57 8.59 -14.25
N ILE A 20 7.53 7.35 -13.77
CA ILE A 20 7.63 6.13 -14.59
C ILE A 20 6.24 5.56 -14.89
N PHE A 21 5.30 5.72 -13.95
CA PHE A 21 3.93 5.24 -14.02
C PHE A 21 2.93 6.37 -13.70
N PRO A 22 2.84 7.38 -14.58
CA PRO A 22 1.94 8.51 -14.36
C PRO A 22 0.48 8.06 -14.52
N VAL A 23 -0.33 8.28 -13.48
CA VAL A 23 -1.77 7.94 -13.47
C VAL A 23 -2.57 9.11 -12.92
N VAL A 24 -3.66 9.41 -13.61
CA VAL A 24 -4.64 10.46 -13.28
C VAL A 24 -5.85 9.82 -12.62
N GLY A 25 -6.40 10.45 -11.58
CA GLY A 25 -7.48 9.88 -10.78
C GLY A 25 -8.84 9.88 -11.49
N PRO A 26 -9.79 9.01 -11.08
CA PRO A 26 -11.14 8.94 -11.66
C PRO A 26 -11.88 10.28 -11.78
N VAL A 27 -11.78 11.15 -10.78
CA VAL A 27 -12.49 12.46 -10.76
C VAL A 27 -12.00 13.40 -11.87
N PHE A 28 -10.74 13.26 -12.27
CA PHE A 28 -10.15 14.00 -13.38
C PHE A 28 -10.34 13.27 -14.71
N ALA A 29 -10.10 11.96 -14.74
CA ALA A 29 -10.20 11.15 -15.96
C ALA A 29 -11.63 11.03 -16.49
N TYR A 30 -12.60 10.94 -15.58
CA TYR A 30 -13.98 10.58 -15.87
C TYR A 30 -15.01 11.49 -15.17
N GLY A 31 -14.61 12.64 -14.64
CA GLY A 31 -15.50 13.56 -13.93
C GLY A 31 -15.23 15.02 -14.26
N ALA A 32 -16.08 15.89 -13.71
CA ALA A 32 -16.07 17.32 -13.95
C ALA A 32 -14.72 18.01 -13.71
N ASP A 33 -13.89 17.52 -12.78
CA ASP A 33 -12.61 18.14 -12.42
C ASP A 33 -11.56 18.04 -13.54
N GLY A 34 -11.74 17.13 -14.50
CA GLY A 34 -10.90 17.08 -15.71
C GLY A 34 -11.28 18.11 -16.78
N GLY A 35 -12.44 18.77 -16.64
CA GLY A 35 -12.94 19.74 -17.60
C GLY A 35 -12.97 19.19 -19.03
N HIS A 36 -12.39 19.94 -19.96
CA HIS A 36 -12.34 19.55 -21.38
C HIS A 36 -11.32 18.43 -21.69
N TRP A 37 -10.46 18.07 -20.73
CA TRP A 37 -9.51 16.95 -20.85
C TRP A 37 -10.09 15.63 -20.34
N ALA A 38 -11.20 15.67 -19.61
CA ALA A 38 -11.88 14.48 -19.15
C ALA A 38 -12.31 13.61 -20.34
N VAL A 39 -12.13 12.29 -20.23
CA VAL A 39 -12.52 11.33 -21.25
C VAL A 39 -14.05 11.24 -21.36
N ALA A 40 -14.71 11.40 -20.23
CA ALA A 40 -16.16 11.47 -20.08
C ALA A 40 -16.50 12.13 -18.75
N ASP A 41 -17.75 12.58 -18.57
CA ASP A 41 -18.27 13.05 -17.27
C ASP A 41 -19.31 12.05 -16.75
N VAL A 42 -18.82 10.95 -16.17
CA VAL A 42 -19.63 9.78 -15.75
C VAL A 42 -19.35 9.32 -14.32
N TRP A 43 -18.21 9.75 -13.75
CA TRP A 43 -17.87 9.54 -12.36
C TRP A 43 -18.79 10.37 -11.45
N PRO A 44 -19.23 9.85 -10.28
CA PRO A 44 -19.01 8.50 -9.73
C PRO A 44 -20.10 7.49 -10.11
N ASN A 45 -21.06 7.90 -10.94
CA ASN A 45 -22.35 7.22 -11.06
C ASN A 45 -22.35 6.05 -12.06
N THR A 46 -21.45 6.05 -13.04
CA THR A 46 -21.45 5.07 -14.12
C THR A 46 -20.03 4.59 -14.42
N PRO A 47 -19.79 3.26 -14.48
CA PRO A 47 -18.51 2.72 -14.92
C PRO A 47 -18.23 3.13 -16.38
N PRO A 48 -17.02 3.63 -16.70
CA PRO A 48 -16.67 3.96 -18.08
C PRO A 48 -16.66 2.69 -18.94
N PRO A 49 -17.00 2.79 -20.25
CA PRO A 49 -16.99 1.64 -21.14
C PRO A 49 -15.57 1.06 -21.31
N ILE A 50 -15.48 -0.27 -21.40
CA ILE A 50 -14.22 -0.97 -21.64
C ILE A 50 -13.84 -0.83 -23.11
N ASN A 51 -12.93 0.09 -23.41
CA ASN A 51 -12.40 0.33 -24.74
C ASN A 51 -10.92 -0.09 -24.82
N ALA A 52 -10.41 -0.25 -26.05
CA ALA A 52 -8.99 -0.45 -26.26
C ALA A 52 -8.20 0.73 -25.64
N PRO A 53 -7.11 0.45 -24.89
CA PRO A 53 -6.23 1.49 -24.37
C PRO A 53 -5.71 2.32 -25.53
N HIS A 54 -5.90 3.63 -25.43
CA HIS A 54 -5.36 4.60 -26.36
C HIS A 54 -4.65 5.69 -25.57
N HIS A 55 -3.77 6.42 -26.24
CA HIS A 55 -3.11 7.56 -25.62
C HIS A 55 -4.16 8.60 -25.23
N LEU A 56 -4.22 8.93 -23.94
CA LEU A 56 -5.06 10.00 -23.43
C LEU A 56 -4.20 11.27 -23.35
N PRO A 57 -4.39 12.25 -24.26
CA PRO A 57 -3.73 13.53 -24.14
C PRO A 57 -4.37 14.29 -22.98
N PHE A 58 -3.90 14.03 -21.76
CA PHE A 58 -4.13 14.91 -20.62
C PHE A 58 -3.14 16.08 -20.69
N ASP A 59 -3.53 17.24 -20.15
CA ASP A 59 -2.63 18.39 -20.03
C ASP A 59 -1.41 18.11 -19.14
N GLU A 60 -0.49 19.09 -19.11
CA GLU A 60 0.74 18.99 -18.30
C GLU A 60 0.52 19.35 -16.83
N ILE A 61 -0.67 19.85 -16.46
CA ILE A 61 -0.93 20.42 -15.13
C ILE A 61 -1.72 19.45 -14.24
N THR A 62 -2.58 18.59 -14.83
CA THR A 62 -3.39 17.63 -14.08
C THR A 62 -2.48 16.68 -13.28
N PRO A 63 -2.75 16.46 -11.98
CA PRO A 63 -1.91 15.62 -11.15
C PRO A 63 -1.83 14.16 -11.66
N ARG A 64 -0.60 13.71 -11.93
CA ARG A 64 -0.29 12.33 -12.37
C ARG A 64 0.30 11.49 -11.23
N ASN A 65 -0.29 11.60 -10.05
CA ASN A 65 0.25 11.11 -8.78
C ASN A 65 -0.60 9.98 -8.15
N CYS A 66 -1.32 9.20 -8.95
CA CYS A 66 -2.20 8.17 -8.40
C CYS A 66 -1.47 6.88 -8.00
N MET A 67 -0.50 6.42 -8.79
CA MET A 67 0.08 5.09 -8.66
C MET A 67 1.55 5.11 -8.21
N PRO A 68 1.90 4.55 -7.05
CA PRO A 68 1.03 4.00 -6.01
C PRO A 68 0.38 5.10 -5.16
N SER A 69 -0.71 4.78 -4.46
CA SER A 69 -1.35 5.73 -3.56
C SER A 69 -0.47 6.00 -2.33
N LEU A 70 0.14 7.19 -2.24
CA LEU A 70 0.96 7.56 -1.07
C LEU A 70 0.11 7.84 0.17
N HIS A 71 -1.12 8.32 -0.01
CA HIS A 71 -2.10 8.41 1.07
C HIS A 71 -2.30 7.04 1.73
N THR A 72 -2.51 6.00 0.91
CA THR A 72 -2.59 4.62 1.39
C THR A 72 -1.31 4.18 2.05
N ALA A 73 -0.16 4.44 1.41
CA ALA A 73 1.13 4.00 1.93
C ALA A 73 1.44 4.59 3.32
N TRP A 74 1.28 5.90 3.50
CA TRP A 74 1.46 6.58 4.78
C TRP A 74 0.43 6.14 5.82
N ALA A 75 -0.84 5.97 5.43
CA ALA A 75 -1.88 5.47 6.33
C ALA A 75 -1.59 4.03 6.79
N THR A 76 -1.08 3.16 5.91
CA THR A 76 -0.60 1.82 6.24
C THR A 76 0.57 1.88 7.24
N ALA A 77 1.54 2.78 7.03
CA ALA A 77 2.64 2.97 7.97
C ALA A 77 2.14 3.42 9.35
N ILE A 78 1.25 4.41 9.44
CA ILE A 78 0.61 4.84 10.70
C ILE A 78 -0.10 3.66 11.37
N PHE A 79 -0.88 2.90 10.60
CA PHE A 79 -1.60 1.73 11.10
C PHE A 79 -0.65 0.70 11.73
N ILE A 80 0.43 0.35 11.04
CA ILE A 80 1.44 -0.61 11.53
C ILE A 80 2.08 -0.10 12.82
N HIS A 81 2.55 1.15 12.83
CA HIS A 81 3.23 1.72 14.00
C HIS A 81 2.31 1.91 15.20
N SER A 82 1.01 2.17 14.97
CA SER A 82 0.02 2.26 16.05
C SER A 82 -0.22 0.93 16.77
N ARG A 83 0.11 -0.23 16.17
CA ARG A 83 -0.15 -1.56 16.77
C ARG A 83 0.59 -1.80 18.08
N LYS A 84 1.73 -1.13 18.30
CA LYS A 84 2.52 -1.23 19.53
C LYS A 84 2.09 -0.22 20.62
N GLY A 85 1.13 0.66 20.32
CA GLY A 85 0.64 1.68 21.26
C GLY A 85 -0.55 1.23 22.11
N PRO A 86 -1.02 2.10 23.03
CA PRO A 86 -2.25 1.88 23.81
C PRO A 86 -3.48 1.71 22.91
N ARG A 87 -4.57 1.17 23.46
CA ARG A 87 -5.81 0.86 22.72
C ARG A 87 -6.33 2.06 21.92
N ILE A 88 -6.26 3.26 22.47
CA ILE A 88 -6.70 4.49 21.78
C ILE A 88 -5.92 4.72 20.48
N LEU A 89 -4.58 4.61 20.51
CA LEU A 89 -3.77 4.74 19.29
C LEU A 89 -4.09 3.63 18.28
N ARG A 90 -4.41 2.41 18.75
CA ARG A 90 -4.82 1.32 17.87
C ARG A 90 -6.16 1.61 17.19
N PHE A 91 -7.14 2.13 17.91
CA PHE A 91 -8.40 2.54 17.28
C PHE A 91 -8.20 3.70 16.32
N ALA A 92 -7.47 4.74 16.74
CA ALA A 92 -7.16 5.90 15.90
C ALA A 92 -6.44 5.50 14.60
N GLY A 93 -5.43 4.62 14.67
CA GLY A 93 -4.70 4.15 13.49
C GLY A 93 -5.55 3.29 12.55
N THR A 94 -6.48 2.48 13.09
CA THR A 94 -7.43 1.72 12.27
C THR A 94 -8.43 2.65 11.58
N PHE A 95 -9.01 3.58 12.34
CA PHE A 95 -9.93 4.58 11.83
C PHE A 95 -9.28 5.42 10.73
N TRP A 96 -8.07 5.93 10.99
CA TRP A 96 -7.32 6.73 10.02
C TRP A 96 -7.08 5.98 8.71
N LEU A 97 -6.69 4.71 8.78
CA LEU A 97 -6.53 3.87 7.60
C LEU A 97 -7.84 3.76 6.81
N ILE A 98 -8.93 3.32 7.46
CA ILE A 98 -10.23 3.12 6.79
C ILE A 98 -10.75 4.44 6.20
N ALA A 99 -10.69 5.53 6.96
CA ALA A 99 -11.12 6.84 6.51
C ALA A 99 -10.29 7.34 5.32
N THR A 100 -8.97 7.12 5.33
CA THR A 100 -8.08 7.50 4.21
C THR A 100 -8.42 6.69 2.96
N LEU A 101 -8.54 5.36 3.06
CA LEU A 101 -8.92 4.51 1.93
C LEU A 101 -10.29 4.93 1.36
N GLY A 102 -11.27 5.11 2.25
CA GLY A 102 -12.61 5.57 1.90
C GLY A 102 -12.62 6.93 1.21
N ALA A 103 -11.85 7.90 1.71
CA ALA A 103 -11.73 9.23 1.10
C ALA A 103 -11.06 9.17 -0.28
N THR A 104 -9.95 8.43 -0.42
CA THR A 104 -9.23 8.32 -1.70
C THR A 104 -10.07 7.70 -2.81
N LEU A 105 -10.89 6.69 -2.48
CA LEU A 105 -11.84 6.07 -3.40
C LEU A 105 -13.06 6.94 -3.63
N GLY A 106 -13.68 7.42 -2.55
CA GLY A 106 -14.96 8.13 -2.58
C GLY A 106 -14.88 9.47 -3.29
N PHE A 107 -13.77 10.19 -3.15
CA PHE A 107 -13.53 11.43 -3.89
C PHE A 107 -12.96 11.21 -5.30
N GLY A 108 -12.68 9.96 -5.69
CA GLY A 108 -12.17 9.66 -7.04
C GLY A 108 -10.74 10.12 -7.28
N TYR A 109 -9.93 10.26 -6.23
CA TYR A 109 -8.51 10.57 -6.38
C TYR A 109 -7.68 9.35 -6.75
N HIS A 110 -8.17 8.14 -6.47
CA HIS A 110 -7.46 6.90 -6.73
C HIS A 110 -8.39 5.79 -7.19
N TYR A 111 -7.88 4.90 -8.02
CA TYR A 111 -8.46 3.61 -8.33
C TYR A 111 -8.15 2.60 -7.21
N GLY A 112 -8.97 1.54 -7.08
CA GLY A 112 -8.71 0.47 -6.10
C GLY A 112 -7.35 -0.21 -6.25
N VAL A 113 -6.82 -0.27 -7.49
CA VAL A 113 -5.48 -0.81 -7.77
C VAL A 113 -4.36 0.05 -7.20
N ASP A 114 -4.56 1.37 -7.10
CA ASP A 114 -3.58 2.31 -6.53
C ASP A 114 -3.42 2.07 -5.02
N LEU A 115 -4.53 1.75 -4.34
CA LEU A 115 -4.55 1.41 -2.92
C LEU A 115 -3.84 0.08 -2.69
N VAL A 116 -4.14 -0.94 -3.50
CA VAL A 116 -3.46 -2.25 -3.44
C VAL A 116 -1.95 -2.09 -3.60
N ALA A 117 -1.52 -1.35 -4.64
CA ALA A 117 -0.12 -1.04 -4.87
C ALA A 117 0.48 -0.21 -3.72
N GLY A 118 -0.27 0.74 -3.16
CA GLY A 118 0.12 1.56 -2.01
C GLY A 118 0.41 0.74 -0.75
N VAL A 119 -0.41 -0.27 -0.45
CA VAL A 119 -0.17 -1.19 0.69
C VAL A 119 1.11 -2.00 0.45
N VAL A 120 1.24 -2.62 -0.73
CA VAL A 120 2.43 -3.42 -1.07
C VAL A 120 3.68 -2.55 -1.00
N PHE A 121 3.64 -1.35 -1.58
CA PHE A 121 4.73 -0.38 -1.55
C PHE A 121 5.17 -0.03 -0.12
N ALA A 122 4.22 0.32 0.76
CA ALA A 122 4.52 0.65 2.14
C ALA A 122 5.17 -0.51 2.89
N LEU A 123 4.67 -1.74 2.69
CA LEU A 123 5.23 -2.93 3.33
C LEU A 123 6.63 -3.27 2.82
N THR A 124 6.90 -3.07 1.53
CA THR A 124 8.24 -3.23 0.95
C THR A 124 9.23 -2.26 1.60
N ILE A 125 8.87 -0.97 1.71
CA ILE A 125 9.71 0.04 2.36
C ILE A 125 9.93 -0.26 3.83
N GLU A 126 8.86 -0.59 4.57
CA GLU A 126 8.94 -0.91 6.00
C GLU A 126 9.79 -2.16 6.25
N ALA A 127 9.65 -3.20 5.41
CA ALA A 127 10.49 -4.39 5.48
C ALA A 127 11.96 -4.04 5.23
N ALA A 128 12.27 -3.26 4.19
CA ALA A 128 13.63 -2.87 3.85
C ALA A 128 14.30 -2.07 4.97
N LEU A 129 13.59 -1.10 5.56
CA LEU A 129 14.11 -0.29 6.66
C LEU A 129 14.36 -1.15 7.90
N ARG A 130 13.42 -2.01 8.29
CA ARG A 130 13.61 -2.91 9.43
C ARG A 130 14.74 -3.91 9.22
N SER A 131 14.89 -4.45 8.01
CA SER A 131 16.00 -5.33 7.69
C SER A 131 17.33 -4.60 7.77
N LEU A 132 17.42 -3.38 7.25
CA LEU A 132 18.62 -2.55 7.33
C LEU A 132 19.03 -2.29 8.79
N ASP A 133 18.09 -1.93 9.65
CA ASP A 133 18.37 -1.65 11.08
C ASP A 133 18.79 -2.89 11.86
N ARG A 134 18.52 -4.08 11.32
CA ARG A 134 18.92 -5.38 11.89
C ARG A 134 20.19 -5.97 11.24
N GLY A 135 20.81 -5.26 10.31
CA GLY A 135 22.01 -5.74 9.61
C GLY A 135 21.75 -6.77 8.50
N TRP A 136 20.52 -6.79 7.96
CA TRP A 136 20.03 -7.73 6.93
C TRP A 136 20.06 -9.20 7.34
N ASP A 137 18.89 -9.74 7.70
CA ASP A 137 18.69 -11.17 7.86
C ASP A 137 18.08 -11.81 6.58
N ARG A 138 18.25 -13.13 6.44
CA ARG A 138 17.76 -13.88 5.27
C ARG A 138 16.26 -13.70 5.04
N SER A 139 15.47 -13.74 6.11
CA SER A 139 14.01 -13.54 6.05
C SER A 139 13.64 -12.13 5.60
N GLY A 140 14.37 -11.11 6.06
CA GLY A 140 14.24 -9.73 5.61
C GLY A 140 14.53 -9.56 4.13
N ILE A 141 15.67 -10.08 3.66
CA ILE A 141 16.05 -10.05 2.24
C ILE A 141 14.97 -10.73 1.39
N GLN A 142 14.53 -11.92 1.78
CA GLN A 142 13.49 -12.66 1.05
C GLN A 142 12.18 -11.89 0.97
N LEU A 143 11.74 -11.27 2.07
CA LEU A 143 10.52 -10.47 2.11
C LEU A 143 10.62 -9.23 1.21
N VAL A 144 11.75 -8.52 1.25
CA VAL A 144 11.96 -7.33 0.41
C VAL A 144 11.96 -7.70 -1.07
N ILE A 145 12.71 -8.73 -1.47
CA ILE A 145 12.74 -9.20 -2.87
C ILE A 145 11.35 -9.64 -3.32
N TYR A 146 10.64 -10.43 -2.50
CA TYR A 146 9.30 -10.92 -2.82
C TYR A 146 8.31 -9.76 -3.00
N SER A 147 8.24 -8.86 -2.03
CA SER A 147 7.31 -7.71 -2.04
C SER A 147 7.62 -6.72 -3.16
N ALA A 148 8.90 -6.46 -3.46
CA ALA A 148 9.31 -5.67 -4.62
C ALA A 148 8.92 -6.34 -5.95
N THR A 149 9.06 -7.68 -6.05
CA THR A 149 8.65 -8.44 -7.23
C THR A 149 7.14 -8.40 -7.44
N VAL A 150 6.36 -8.56 -6.38
CA VAL A 150 4.90 -8.42 -6.43
C VAL A 150 4.53 -7.00 -6.87
N PHE A 151 5.15 -5.97 -6.30
CA PHE A 151 4.90 -4.58 -6.68
C PHE A 151 5.19 -4.32 -8.17
N ALA A 152 6.33 -4.78 -8.66
CA ALA A 152 6.69 -4.67 -10.08
C ALA A 152 5.73 -5.45 -10.98
N ALA A 153 5.32 -6.66 -10.58
CA ALA A 153 4.36 -7.47 -11.32
C ALA A 153 2.98 -6.79 -11.38
N LEU A 154 2.53 -6.13 -10.32
CA LEU A 154 1.31 -5.32 -10.31
C LEU A 154 1.41 -4.19 -11.35
N LEU A 155 2.47 -3.37 -11.29
CA LEU A 155 2.68 -2.27 -12.22
C LEU A 155 2.74 -2.74 -13.69
N VAL A 156 3.52 -3.78 -13.97
CA VAL A 156 3.63 -4.36 -15.33
C VAL A 156 2.27 -4.90 -15.78
N SER A 157 1.52 -5.58 -14.92
CA SER A 157 0.18 -6.09 -15.26
C SER A 157 -0.79 -4.95 -15.58
N TYR A 158 -0.79 -3.87 -14.78
CA TYR A 158 -1.62 -2.70 -15.04
C TYR A 158 -1.25 -2.01 -16.35
N ARG A 159 0.04 -2.01 -16.74
CA ARG A 159 0.49 -1.42 -18.00
C ARG A 159 0.10 -2.24 -19.23
N TYR A 160 0.28 -3.55 -19.17
CA TYR A 160 0.27 -4.41 -20.36
C TYR A 160 -0.91 -5.36 -20.45
N LEU A 161 -1.62 -5.61 -19.34
CA LEU A 161 -2.78 -6.50 -19.29
C LEU A 161 -4.12 -5.81 -18.97
N PRO A 162 -4.33 -4.48 -19.15
CA PRO A 162 -5.55 -3.84 -18.67
C PRO A 162 -6.82 -4.39 -19.34
N VAL A 163 -6.77 -4.74 -20.63
CA VAL A 163 -7.92 -5.31 -21.36
C VAL A 163 -8.23 -6.73 -20.88
N GLN A 164 -7.21 -7.56 -20.70
CA GLN A 164 -7.36 -8.92 -20.20
C GLN A 164 -7.94 -8.91 -18.78
N MET A 165 -7.48 -7.99 -17.95
CA MET A 165 -7.98 -7.76 -16.60
C MET A 165 -9.44 -7.29 -16.60
N ALA A 166 -9.80 -6.36 -17.48
CA ALA A 166 -11.16 -5.85 -17.63
C ALA A 166 -12.14 -6.92 -18.14
N ASN A 167 -11.68 -7.83 -19.01
CA ASN A 167 -12.49 -8.94 -19.53
C ASN A 167 -12.66 -10.11 -18.54
N HIS A 168 -11.76 -10.23 -17.54
CA HIS A 168 -11.82 -11.30 -16.53
C HIS A 168 -11.78 -10.75 -15.09
N PRO A 169 -12.70 -9.85 -14.71
CA PRO A 169 -12.64 -9.15 -13.42
C PRO A 169 -12.82 -10.10 -12.23
N SER A 170 -13.58 -11.19 -12.41
CA SER A 170 -13.78 -12.22 -11.39
C SER A 170 -12.52 -13.02 -11.08
N VAL A 171 -11.53 -13.02 -11.98
CA VAL A 171 -10.23 -13.68 -11.77
C VAL A 171 -9.20 -12.67 -11.27
N PHE A 172 -9.03 -11.57 -12.00
CA PHE A 172 -7.99 -10.60 -11.69
C PHE A 172 -8.28 -9.80 -10.42
N GLY A 173 -9.54 -9.46 -10.12
CA GLY A 173 -9.91 -8.79 -8.87
C GLY A 173 -9.42 -9.56 -7.64
N PRO A 174 -9.86 -10.82 -7.43
CA PRO A 174 -9.35 -11.65 -6.35
C PRO A 174 -7.84 -11.87 -6.39
N LEU A 175 -7.24 -12.05 -7.58
CA LEU A 175 -5.79 -12.25 -7.72
C LEU A 175 -4.97 -11.07 -7.18
N LEU A 176 -5.38 -9.83 -7.48
CA LEU A 176 -4.69 -8.63 -6.98
C LEU A 176 -4.79 -8.53 -5.45
N ILE A 177 -5.96 -8.83 -4.90
CA ILE A 177 -6.17 -8.84 -3.44
C ILE A 177 -5.35 -9.94 -2.78
N LEU A 178 -5.28 -11.14 -3.39
CA LEU A 178 -4.47 -12.25 -2.89
C LEU A 178 -2.97 -11.94 -2.96
N ALA A 179 -2.51 -11.25 -4.01
CA ALA A 179 -1.12 -10.81 -4.13
C ALA A 179 -0.75 -9.77 -3.07
N MET A 180 -1.65 -8.84 -2.75
CA MET A 180 -1.46 -7.94 -1.61
C MET A 180 -1.46 -8.71 -0.29
N ALA A 181 -2.42 -9.62 -0.10
CA ALA A 181 -2.57 -10.40 1.12
C ALA A 181 -1.37 -11.31 1.38
N SER A 182 -0.74 -11.85 0.34
CA SER A 182 0.48 -12.67 0.48
C SER A 182 1.67 -11.85 1.00
N VAL A 183 1.82 -10.60 0.53
CA VAL A 183 2.83 -9.66 1.04
C VAL A 183 2.53 -9.28 2.50
N VAL A 184 1.26 -8.97 2.82
CA VAL A 184 0.83 -8.72 4.21
C VAL A 184 1.15 -9.91 5.11
N HIS A 185 0.80 -11.12 4.67
CA HIS A 185 1.07 -12.35 5.40
C HIS A 185 2.57 -12.56 5.62
N GLY A 186 3.38 -12.45 4.57
CA GLY A 186 4.84 -12.55 4.66
C GLY A 186 5.41 -11.53 5.63
N TYR A 187 4.94 -10.28 5.56
CA TYR A 187 5.35 -9.22 6.49
C TYR A 187 5.00 -9.54 7.93
N VAL A 188 3.77 -9.97 8.21
CA VAL A 188 3.32 -10.33 9.57
C VAL A 188 4.14 -11.51 10.12
N GLN A 189 4.40 -12.53 9.31
CA GLN A 189 5.18 -13.70 9.73
C GLN A 189 6.63 -13.31 10.04
N THR A 190 7.27 -12.52 9.18
CA THR A 190 8.63 -12.02 9.42
C THR A 190 8.70 -11.09 10.63
N ALA A 191 7.71 -10.19 10.79
CA ALA A 191 7.67 -9.26 11.93
C ALA A 191 7.54 -9.99 13.28
N LYS A 192 6.82 -11.11 13.35
CA LYS A 192 6.75 -11.95 14.57
C LYS A 192 8.11 -12.51 14.98
N LEU A 193 8.99 -12.80 14.02
CA LEU A 193 10.36 -13.26 14.28
C LEU A 193 11.25 -12.13 14.80
N TRP A 194 10.96 -10.89 14.39
CA TRP A 194 11.73 -9.71 14.78
C TRP A 194 11.37 -9.15 16.15
N ASP A 195 10.12 -9.34 16.58
CA ASP A 195 9.62 -8.93 17.90
C ASP A 195 9.23 -10.16 18.75
N PRO A 196 10.19 -10.92 19.32
CA PRO A 196 9.86 -12.04 20.20
C PRO A 196 9.01 -11.57 21.38
N LYS A 197 7.96 -12.35 21.70
CA LYS A 197 7.16 -12.13 22.91
C LYS A 197 8.10 -12.24 24.12
N ALA A 198 8.09 -11.24 25.02
CA ALA A 198 8.86 -11.30 26.25
C ALA A 198 8.58 -12.65 26.96
N ALA A 199 9.64 -13.39 27.29
CA ALA A 199 9.51 -14.62 28.05
C ALA A 199 8.76 -14.32 29.36
N PRO A 200 7.82 -15.18 29.80
CA PRO A 200 7.19 -15.00 31.10
C PRO A 200 8.28 -14.90 32.16
N ALA A 201 8.20 -13.88 33.01
CA ALA A 201 9.16 -13.69 34.09
C ALA A 201 9.28 -14.99 34.88
N ARG A 202 10.50 -15.54 35.00
CA ARG A 202 10.76 -16.68 35.87
C ARG A 202 10.29 -16.27 37.26
N HIS A 203 9.29 -16.97 37.79
CA HIS A 203 8.95 -16.86 39.21
C HIS A 203 10.24 -17.12 40.01
N PRO A 204 10.61 -16.24 40.95
CA PRO A 204 11.67 -16.55 41.89
C PRO A 204 11.29 -17.86 42.58
N GLU A 205 12.16 -18.88 42.49
CA GLU A 205 12.00 -20.07 43.32
C GLU A 205 11.98 -19.63 44.79
N PRO A 206 11.07 -20.16 45.61
CA PRO A 206 11.08 -19.89 47.04
C PRO A 206 12.46 -20.27 47.59
N GLN A 207 13.22 -19.29 48.09
CA GLN A 207 14.43 -19.57 48.85
C GLN A 207 14.02 -20.40 50.08
N PRO A 208 14.63 -21.59 50.30
CA PRO A 208 14.41 -22.31 51.54
C PRO A 208 14.90 -21.45 52.70
N GLU A 209 14.01 -21.14 53.65
CA GLU A 209 14.42 -20.58 54.94
C GLU A 209 15.40 -21.55 55.60
N LEU A 210 16.59 -21.05 55.95
CA LEU A 210 17.53 -21.78 56.79
C LEU A 210 16.92 -21.92 58.18
N ALA A 211 16.92 -23.16 58.67
CA ALA A 211 16.29 -23.65 59.90
C ALA A 211 16.63 -22.87 61.17
#